data_AF-A0A8M1KIS1-F1
#
_entry.id   AF-A0A8M1KIS1-F1
#
_cell.length_a   1.000
_cell.length_b   1.000
_cell.length_c   1.000
_cell.angle_alpha   90.00
_cell.angle_beta   90.00
_cell.angle_gamma   90.00
#
_symmetry.space_group_name_H-M   'P 1'
#
loop_
_entity.id
_entity.type
_entity.pdbx_description
1 polymer ?
#
loop_
_entity_poly.entity_id
_entity_poly.type
_entity_poly.pdbx_seq_one_letter_code
_entity_poly.pdbx_strand_id
1 'polypeptide(L)'
;MSTASASVVQYGRRKGSSKNIHAQEMRKETMPEPDLRQVTVLPKSEWLRIQDSLNHVNKHNESLKEAARQREAMHLRSKEVVKFWSNTIAGQRQKKLESKKIREKVEEEERRKLDIEEAKYQAEKRKEAIVKAKAQLYYQTDRVKGFHSALLLTEVLKEREAQIELKRRIREASRDVEKEVMATMKHRDEQALRQVMEKDQKKRQDSKVTVKGLLQQINEHELAKELEKREDKREGEVLKHLKELFDQEEAMKEEKRLEAKRNMMKSHNELMADKDMFRAAETQKHEIEDEKSQMFAKAKLKMMKLRKEKEAERLREVQKAKDETIARLAAHQQKEQDNDEELIIKAIEEKDSREARQQREKEEKREAMLQSIAAHRETTRQQHEGRAMEEKQKALDLLNAKKEADRIFMEKQRLKKQRMKEDGQIIQKIYVHQMAEKQAREQQLKKDLQEFESTNGQLVAEEERQFQQYAKDLIDTAKVAGRTPCLLQKAAREGIGGGLGPIFGGVRPSYLVKDDTGVQMPSYVGAASQDIRELNEVTDIQKAKKRLGFTW
;
A
#
# COMPACT_ATOMS: atom_id res chain seq x y z
N MET A 1 9.36 -38.19 -54.70
CA MET A 1 9.14 -37.20 -55.78
C MET A 1 10.46 -36.45 -56.00
N SER A 2 10.79 -36.11 -57.25
CA SER A 2 12.02 -35.44 -57.71
C SER A 2 13.34 -36.20 -57.41
N THR A 3 13.79 -37.14 -58.25
CA THR A 3 14.37 -37.04 -59.62
C THR A 3 15.86 -36.71 -59.66
N ALA A 4 16.59 -37.62 -60.31
CA ALA A 4 18.03 -37.66 -60.54
C ALA A 4 18.66 -36.40 -61.16
N SER A 5 19.97 -36.25 -60.93
CA SER A 5 20.88 -35.67 -61.92
C SER A 5 22.19 -36.46 -61.95
N ALA A 6 22.53 -36.95 -63.14
CA ALA A 6 23.79 -37.60 -63.49
C ALA A 6 24.22 -37.10 -64.88
N SER A 7 25.38 -37.54 -65.37
CA SER A 7 26.10 -37.05 -66.58
C SER A 7 26.92 -35.76 -66.34
N VAL A 8 28.02 -35.49 -67.05
CA VAL A 8 28.53 -36.04 -68.32
C VAL A 8 30.05 -36.29 -68.25
N VAL A 9 30.54 -37.42 -68.76
CA VAL A 9 31.94 -37.56 -69.22
C VAL A 9 31.91 -37.81 -70.73
N GLN A 10 32.45 -36.87 -71.51
CA GLN A 10 32.45 -36.95 -72.98
C GLN A 10 33.77 -37.54 -73.51
N TYR A 11 33.65 -38.58 -74.33
CA TYR A 11 34.73 -39.13 -75.14
C TYR A 11 34.94 -38.31 -76.43
N GLY A 12 36.19 -38.12 -76.83
CA GLY A 12 36.59 -37.57 -78.14
C GLY A 12 37.66 -38.45 -78.79
N ARG A 13 37.59 -38.67 -80.12
CA ARG A 13 38.25 -39.79 -80.83
C ARG A 13 38.80 -39.38 -82.20
N ARG A 14 40.07 -39.69 -82.50
CA ARG A 14 40.71 -39.95 -83.84
C ARG A 14 42.19 -40.34 -83.56
N LYS A 15 42.82 -41.43 -84.02
CA LYS A 15 42.95 -42.19 -85.29
C LYS A 15 43.85 -41.56 -86.38
N GLY A 16 44.91 -42.28 -86.75
CA GLY A 16 45.74 -42.12 -87.97
C GLY A 16 47.13 -41.51 -87.72
N SER A 17 48.23 -41.92 -88.39
CA SER A 17 48.44 -43.07 -89.29
C SER A 17 49.94 -43.42 -89.43
N SER A 18 50.25 -44.52 -90.11
CA SER A 18 51.57 -45.17 -90.25
C SER A 18 52.41 -44.72 -91.45
N LYS A 19 53.72 -45.07 -91.40
CA LYS A 19 54.68 -45.50 -92.46
C LYS A 19 56.10 -45.11 -92.00
N ASN A 20 57.21 -45.76 -92.34
CA ASN A 20 57.53 -47.02 -93.04
C ASN A 20 59.00 -47.34 -92.68
N ILE A 21 59.42 -48.61 -92.72
CA ILE A 21 60.75 -49.03 -93.22
C ILE A 21 60.67 -50.53 -93.54
N HIS A 22 61.34 -50.94 -94.62
CA HIS A 22 61.27 -52.30 -95.17
C HIS A 22 61.96 -53.35 -94.27
N ALA A 23 61.53 -54.59 -94.44
CA ALA A 23 62.34 -55.75 -94.07
C ALA A 23 63.62 -55.78 -94.90
N GLN A 24 64.75 -56.13 -94.29
CA GLN A 24 65.86 -56.69 -95.03
C GLN A 24 66.38 -57.96 -94.34
N GLU A 25 66.28 -59.00 -95.15
CA GLU A 25 66.52 -60.42 -94.96
C GLU A 25 67.88 -60.79 -94.35
N MET A 26 67.96 -61.95 -93.69
CA MET A 26 69.24 -62.53 -93.29
C MET A 26 70.04 -62.94 -94.54
N ARG A 27 71.22 -62.33 -94.74
CA ARG A 27 72.34 -62.97 -95.45
C ARG A 27 73.63 -62.72 -94.69
N LYS A 28 74.29 -63.80 -94.28
CA LYS A 28 75.73 -63.79 -93.98
C LYS A 28 76.46 -63.92 -95.31
N GLU A 29 77.33 -62.98 -95.68
CA GLU A 29 78.52 -63.31 -96.47
C GLU A 29 79.57 -62.19 -96.50
N THR A 30 80.81 -62.62 -96.30
CA THR A 30 82.13 -62.04 -96.69
C THR A 30 82.45 -60.55 -96.48
N MET A 31 83.45 -60.34 -95.61
CA MET A 31 84.39 -59.21 -95.61
C MET A 31 85.27 -59.21 -96.88
N PRO A 32 85.85 -58.05 -97.27
CA PRO A 32 87.20 -57.96 -97.78
C PRO A 32 88.22 -57.72 -96.64
N GLU A 33 89.44 -58.25 -96.77
CA GLU A 33 90.49 -58.23 -95.74
C GLU A 33 91.17 -56.85 -95.54
N PRO A 34 91.79 -56.60 -94.36
CA PRO A 34 92.45 -55.33 -94.05
C PRO A 34 93.89 -55.25 -94.58
N ASP A 35 94.31 -54.06 -95.03
CA ASP A 35 95.69 -53.77 -95.42
C ASP A 35 96.57 -53.46 -94.20
N LEU A 36 97.50 -54.36 -93.89
CA LEU A 36 98.25 -54.43 -92.62
C LEU A 36 99.49 -53.51 -92.55
N ARG A 37 99.38 -52.23 -92.95
CA ARG A 37 100.53 -51.29 -92.97
C ARG A 37 100.32 -49.89 -92.38
N GLN A 38 99.24 -49.63 -91.63
CA GLN A 38 99.00 -48.32 -91.01
C GLN A 38 98.85 -48.40 -89.49
N VAL A 39 99.76 -47.75 -88.75
CA VAL A 39 99.66 -47.55 -87.29
C VAL A 39 98.89 -46.25 -87.04
N THR A 40 97.61 -46.35 -86.71
CA THR A 40 96.72 -45.19 -86.49
C THR A 40 96.85 -44.65 -85.07
N VAL A 41 97.42 -43.45 -84.91
CA VAL A 41 97.45 -42.74 -83.62
C VAL A 41 96.12 -42.01 -83.40
N LEU A 42 95.34 -42.46 -82.41
CA LEU A 42 94.04 -41.88 -82.06
C LEU A 42 94.19 -40.56 -81.28
N PRO A 43 93.60 -39.43 -81.73
CA PRO A 43 93.70 -38.16 -81.00
C PRO A 43 92.84 -38.16 -79.74
N LYS A 44 93.33 -37.48 -78.69
CA LYS A 44 92.73 -37.49 -77.34
C LYS A 44 91.26 -37.03 -77.29
N SER A 45 90.84 -36.13 -78.18
CA SER A 45 89.45 -35.66 -78.30
C SER A 45 88.51 -36.75 -78.81
N GLU A 46 88.92 -37.52 -79.82
CA GLU A 46 88.13 -38.65 -80.34
C GLU A 46 88.09 -39.79 -79.33
N TRP A 47 89.20 -40.08 -78.65
CA TRP A 47 89.23 -41.05 -77.55
C TRP A 47 88.26 -40.65 -76.41
N LEU A 48 88.27 -39.39 -75.99
CA LEU A 48 87.34 -38.87 -75.00
C LEU A 48 85.88 -38.89 -75.49
N ARG A 49 85.62 -38.65 -76.79
CA ARG A 49 84.26 -38.77 -77.37
C ARG A 49 83.77 -40.21 -77.36
N ILE A 50 84.64 -41.18 -77.69
CA ILE A 50 84.35 -42.61 -77.65
C ILE A 50 84.10 -43.05 -76.19
N GLN A 51 84.92 -42.57 -75.25
CA GLN A 51 84.76 -42.83 -73.82
C GLN A 51 83.47 -42.21 -73.25
N ASP A 52 83.13 -40.96 -73.59
CA ASP A 52 81.89 -40.28 -73.16
C ASP A 52 80.63 -40.94 -73.74
N SER A 53 80.69 -41.44 -74.97
CA SER A 53 79.55 -42.13 -75.63
C SER A 53 79.35 -43.56 -75.12
N LEU A 54 80.44 -44.29 -74.82
CA LEU A 54 80.40 -45.56 -74.08
C LEU A 54 79.88 -45.39 -72.65
N ASN A 55 80.21 -44.27 -71.98
CA ASN A 55 79.73 -43.94 -70.63
C ASN A 55 78.32 -43.29 -70.62
N HIS A 56 77.66 -43.14 -71.76
CA HIS A 56 76.30 -42.58 -71.90
C HIS A 56 76.07 -41.19 -71.27
N VAL A 57 77.11 -40.34 -71.18
CA VAL A 57 77.01 -39.02 -70.50
C VAL A 57 76.41 -37.96 -71.43
N ASN A 58 75.08 -37.82 -71.38
CA ASN A 58 74.30 -36.88 -72.19
C ASN A 58 74.36 -35.41 -71.69
N LYS A 59 75.55 -34.80 -71.78
CA LYS A 59 75.86 -33.42 -71.31
C LYS A 59 74.84 -32.35 -71.77
N HIS A 60 74.26 -32.48 -72.95
CA HIS A 60 73.24 -31.55 -73.46
C HIS A 60 71.91 -31.62 -72.69
N ASN A 61 71.45 -32.83 -72.34
CA ASN A 61 70.23 -33.02 -71.55
C ASN A 61 70.42 -32.56 -70.10
N GLU A 62 71.64 -32.61 -69.57
CA GLU A 62 71.99 -32.08 -68.25
C GLU A 62 71.90 -30.54 -68.26
N SER A 63 72.49 -29.88 -69.27
CA SER A 63 72.37 -28.43 -69.45
C SER A 63 70.91 -27.95 -69.57
N LEU A 64 70.05 -28.67 -70.30
CA LEU A 64 68.61 -28.36 -70.37
C LEU A 64 67.89 -28.52 -69.02
N LYS A 65 68.25 -29.55 -68.24
CA LYS A 65 67.73 -29.73 -66.86
C LYS A 65 68.21 -28.64 -65.92
N GLU A 66 69.46 -28.19 -66.05
CA GLU A 66 70.01 -27.07 -65.28
C GLU A 66 69.31 -25.75 -65.62
N ALA A 67 69.09 -25.46 -66.91
CA ALA A 67 68.33 -24.29 -67.34
C ALA A 67 66.85 -24.34 -66.92
N ALA A 68 66.26 -25.54 -66.79
CA ALA A 68 64.93 -25.70 -66.17
C ALA A 68 64.97 -25.38 -64.66
N ARG A 69 65.89 -26.00 -63.90
CA ARG A 69 66.10 -25.73 -62.46
C ARG A 69 66.38 -24.25 -62.17
N GLN A 70 67.18 -23.58 -63.00
CA GLN A 70 67.45 -22.14 -62.86
C GLN A 70 66.19 -21.29 -63.08
N ARG A 71 65.36 -21.62 -64.07
CA ARG A 71 64.07 -20.95 -64.29
C ARG A 71 63.10 -21.20 -63.15
N GLU A 72 63.04 -22.41 -62.62
CA GLU A 72 62.23 -22.75 -61.42
C GLU A 72 62.72 -21.98 -60.19
N ALA A 73 64.03 -21.95 -59.93
CA ALA A 73 64.63 -21.19 -58.83
C ALA A 73 64.37 -19.68 -58.94
N MET A 74 64.50 -19.10 -60.14
CA MET A 74 64.14 -17.69 -60.39
C MET A 74 62.64 -17.45 -60.21
N HIS A 75 61.78 -18.38 -60.61
CA HIS A 75 60.33 -18.27 -60.42
C HIS A 75 59.94 -18.37 -58.93
N LEU A 76 60.59 -19.23 -58.14
CA LEU A 76 60.42 -19.30 -56.69
C LEU A 76 60.86 -17.99 -56.01
N ARG A 77 62.05 -17.47 -56.35
CA ARG A 77 62.55 -16.19 -55.85
C ARG A 77 61.62 -15.02 -56.21
N SER A 78 61.08 -15.02 -57.43
CA SER A 78 60.07 -14.04 -57.86
C SER A 78 58.77 -14.15 -57.05
N LYS A 79 58.26 -15.37 -56.85
CA LYS A 79 57.09 -15.63 -55.98
C LYS A 79 57.32 -15.16 -54.54
N GLU A 80 58.52 -15.32 -54.00
CA GLU A 80 58.87 -14.85 -52.66
C GLU A 80 58.87 -13.33 -52.56
N VAL A 81 59.49 -12.63 -53.51
CA VAL A 81 59.47 -11.16 -53.56
C VAL A 81 58.03 -10.63 -53.67
N VAL A 82 57.19 -11.25 -54.52
CA VAL A 82 55.78 -10.86 -54.71
C VAL A 82 54.91 -11.08 -53.47
N LYS A 83 55.25 -12.01 -52.55
CA LYS A 83 54.52 -12.18 -51.27
C LYS A 83 54.55 -10.91 -50.41
N PHE A 84 55.62 -10.13 -50.49
CA PHE A 84 55.80 -8.90 -49.70
C PHE A 84 55.27 -7.64 -50.41
N TRP A 85 54.74 -7.76 -51.62
CA TRP A 85 54.17 -6.64 -52.36
C TRP A 85 52.72 -6.34 -51.91
N SER A 86 52.55 -5.26 -51.15
CA SER A 86 51.25 -4.77 -50.65
C SER A 86 50.22 -4.50 -51.74
N ASN A 87 50.68 -4.22 -52.97
CA ASN A 87 49.85 -3.74 -54.07
C ASN A 87 49.36 -4.86 -55.01
N THR A 88 49.73 -6.13 -54.74
CA THR A 88 49.18 -7.28 -55.48
C THR A 88 47.72 -7.53 -55.08
N ILE A 89 46.88 -7.99 -56.02
CA ILE A 89 45.44 -8.27 -55.80
C ILE A 89 45.20 -9.17 -54.57
N ALA A 90 46.09 -10.15 -54.34
CA ALA A 90 46.04 -11.01 -53.16
C ALA A 90 46.30 -10.24 -51.84
N GLY A 91 47.33 -9.39 -51.79
CA GLY A 91 47.66 -8.55 -50.65
C GLY A 91 46.58 -7.50 -50.36
N GLN A 92 46.00 -6.88 -51.40
CA GLN A 92 44.86 -5.96 -51.25
C GLN A 92 43.61 -6.68 -50.69
N ARG A 93 43.34 -7.92 -51.14
CA ARG A 93 42.26 -8.75 -50.57
C ARG A 93 42.53 -9.12 -49.11
N GLN A 94 43.76 -9.50 -48.76
CA GLN A 94 44.16 -9.78 -47.37
C GLN A 94 43.98 -8.53 -46.49
N LYS A 95 44.52 -7.38 -46.90
CA LYS A 95 44.36 -6.10 -46.18
C LYS A 95 42.89 -5.69 -46.03
N LYS A 96 42.04 -5.93 -47.03
CA LYS A 96 40.59 -5.69 -46.93
C LYS A 96 39.91 -6.64 -45.94
N LEU A 97 40.30 -7.91 -45.90
CA LEU A 97 39.81 -8.89 -44.92
C LEU A 97 40.30 -8.57 -43.50
N GLU A 98 41.54 -8.13 -43.33
CA GLU A 98 42.10 -7.68 -42.05
C GLU A 98 41.41 -6.41 -41.57
N SER A 99 41.23 -5.41 -42.43
CA SER A 99 40.48 -4.19 -42.10
C SER A 99 39.03 -4.50 -41.73
N LYS A 100 38.38 -5.46 -42.40
CA LYS A 100 37.04 -5.93 -42.03
C LYS A 100 37.04 -6.59 -40.66
N LYS A 101 37.98 -7.50 -40.38
CA LYS A 101 38.15 -8.15 -39.06
C LYS A 101 38.45 -7.14 -37.94
N ILE A 102 39.25 -6.11 -38.21
CA ILE A 102 39.54 -5.03 -37.26
C ILE A 102 38.26 -4.24 -36.97
N ARG A 103 37.50 -3.87 -38.02
CA ARG A 103 36.23 -3.17 -37.85
C ARG A 103 35.20 -4.01 -37.08
N GLU A 104 35.06 -5.29 -37.42
CA GLU A 104 34.20 -6.24 -36.70
C GLU A 104 34.59 -6.38 -35.22
N LYS A 105 35.88 -6.45 -34.90
CA LYS A 105 36.37 -6.44 -33.51
C LYS A 105 36.04 -5.14 -32.79
N VAL A 106 36.21 -3.98 -33.42
CA VAL A 106 35.87 -2.68 -32.82
C VAL A 106 34.36 -2.58 -32.61
N GLU A 107 33.55 -2.96 -33.59
CA GLU A 107 32.07 -3.03 -33.47
C GLU A 107 31.63 -4.00 -32.34
N GLU A 108 32.31 -5.13 -32.16
CA GLU A 108 32.07 -6.05 -31.03
C GLU A 108 32.52 -5.46 -29.69
N GLU A 109 33.66 -4.79 -29.61
CA GLU A 109 34.15 -4.14 -28.40
C GLU A 109 33.26 -2.97 -27.98
N GLU A 110 32.71 -2.22 -28.93
CA GLU A 110 31.69 -1.19 -28.70
C GLU A 110 30.39 -1.78 -28.16
N ARG A 111 29.87 -2.87 -28.77
CA ARG A 111 28.69 -3.58 -28.23
C ARG A 111 28.93 -4.09 -26.80
N ARG A 112 30.09 -4.71 -26.54
CA ARG A 112 30.44 -5.18 -25.19
C ARG A 112 30.52 -4.03 -24.17
N LYS A 113 30.98 -2.84 -24.56
CA LYS A 113 30.95 -1.65 -23.70
C LYS A 113 29.51 -1.22 -23.41
N LEU A 114 28.65 -1.15 -24.42
CA LEU A 114 27.22 -0.84 -24.25
C LEU A 114 26.52 -1.86 -23.36
N ASP A 115 26.78 -3.16 -23.53
CA ASP A 115 26.23 -4.22 -22.67
C ASP A 115 26.68 -4.05 -21.21
N ILE A 116 27.95 -3.67 -20.97
CA ILE A 116 28.49 -3.39 -19.63
C ILE A 116 27.87 -2.10 -19.03
N GLU A 117 27.65 -1.06 -19.83
CA GLU A 117 27.04 0.20 -19.40
C GLU A 117 25.55 0.03 -19.08
N GLU A 118 24.80 -0.66 -19.92
CA GLU A 118 23.39 -1.01 -19.66
C GLU A 118 23.27 -1.95 -18.45
N ALA A 119 24.16 -2.94 -18.30
CA ALA A 119 24.18 -3.79 -17.12
C ALA A 119 24.46 -3.01 -15.82
N LYS A 120 25.36 -2.01 -15.86
CA LYS A 120 25.58 -1.08 -14.73
C LYS A 120 24.33 -0.25 -14.43
N TYR A 121 23.73 0.36 -15.45
CA TYR A 121 22.53 1.19 -15.31
C TYR A 121 21.33 0.41 -14.75
N GLN A 122 21.12 -0.82 -15.22
CA GLN A 122 20.09 -1.73 -14.70
C GLN A 122 20.41 -2.19 -13.27
N ALA A 123 21.68 -2.45 -12.94
CA ALA A 123 22.10 -2.75 -11.58
C ALA A 123 21.91 -1.56 -10.62
N GLU A 124 22.16 -0.33 -11.08
CA GLU A 124 21.91 0.92 -10.35
C GLU A 124 20.41 1.13 -10.13
N LYS A 125 19.56 1.05 -11.16
CA LYS A 125 18.09 1.08 -11.01
C LYS A 125 17.57 0.03 -10.04
N ARG A 126 18.09 -1.21 -10.11
CA ARG A 126 17.74 -2.28 -9.19
C ARG A 126 18.18 -1.95 -7.76
N LYS A 127 19.38 -1.39 -7.58
CA LYS A 127 19.89 -0.94 -6.27
C LYS A 127 19.03 0.19 -5.70
N GLU A 128 18.68 1.19 -6.50
CA GLU A 128 17.77 2.28 -6.10
C GLU A 128 16.39 1.75 -5.70
N ALA A 129 15.79 0.85 -6.49
CA ALA A 129 14.52 0.22 -6.17
C ALA A 129 14.59 -0.56 -4.85
N ILE A 130 15.67 -1.32 -4.61
CA ILE A 130 15.92 -2.02 -3.35
C ILE A 130 16.10 -1.05 -2.17
N VAL A 131 16.87 0.03 -2.34
CA VAL A 131 17.06 1.05 -1.29
C VAL A 131 15.74 1.74 -0.95
N LYS A 132 14.94 2.11 -1.96
CA LYS A 132 13.61 2.68 -1.79
C LYS A 132 12.67 1.73 -1.06
N ALA A 133 12.64 0.45 -1.44
CA ALA A 133 11.84 -0.57 -0.77
C ALA A 133 12.29 -0.78 0.68
N LYS A 134 13.60 -0.85 0.95
CA LYS A 134 14.15 -0.95 2.32
C LYS A 134 13.76 0.27 3.17
N ALA A 135 13.87 1.48 2.64
CA ALA A 135 13.44 2.70 3.34
C ALA A 135 11.93 2.70 3.64
N GLN A 136 11.10 2.26 2.70
CA GLN A 136 9.66 2.11 2.91
C GLN A 136 9.32 1.07 3.99
N LEU A 137 9.95 -0.11 3.97
CA LEU A 137 9.77 -1.14 5.00
C LEU A 137 10.23 -0.64 6.37
N TYR A 138 11.37 0.05 6.44
CA TYR A 138 11.88 0.65 7.67
C TYR A 138 10.90 1.70 8.24
N TYR A 139 10.35 2.58 7.41
CA TYR A 139 9.32 3.55 7.83
C TYR A 139 7.96 2.89 8.17
N GLN A 140 7.70 1.68 7.66
CA GLN A 140 6.54 0.89 8.06
C GLN A 140 6.73 0.16 9.40
N THR A 141 7.92 0.14 9.99
CA THR A 141 8.10 -0.39 11.35
C THR A 141 7.37 0.47 12.37
N ASP A 142 6.73 -0.17 13.34
CA ASP A 142 5.92 0.52 14.33
C ASP A 142 6.74 1.47 15.24
N ARG A 143 8.01 1.12 15.50
CA ARG A 143 8.99 1.96 16.20
C ARG A 143 9.23 3.27 15.46
N VAL A 144 9.47 3.21 14.15
CA VAL A 144 9.69 4.40 13.32
C VAL A 144 8.40 5.22 13.13
N LYS A 145 7.24 4.58 12.92
CA LYS A 145 5.94 5.28 12.91
C LYS A 145 5.70 6.07 14.20
N GLY A 146 5.96 5.44 15.36
CA GLY A 146 5.85 6.09 16.67
C GLY A 146 6.75 7.32 16.76
N PHE A 147 8.01 7.19 16.33
CA PHE A 147 8.96 8.31 16.28
C PHE A 147 8.54 9.43 15.30
N HIS A 148 8.06 9.09 14.11
CA HIS A 148 7.55 10.07 13.13
C HIS A 148 6.31 10.81 13.64
N SER A 149 5.41 10.16 14.39
CA SER A 149 4.27 10.84 15.01
C SER A 149 4.72 11.85 16.08
N ALA A 150 5.77 11.54 16.85
CA ALA A 150 6.39 12.48 17.78
C ALA A 150 7.08 13.64 17.04
N LEU A 151 7.75 13.37 15.90
CA LEU A 151 8.38 14.38 15.06
C LEU A 151 7.34 15.40 14.55
N LEU A 152 6.25 14.92 13.94
CA LEU A 152 5.15 15.76 13.50
C LEU A 152 4.60 16.62 14.64
N LEU A 153 4.45 16.05 15.84
CA LEU A 153 3.97 16.81 16.99
C LEU A 153 4.95 17.91 17.42
N THR A 154 6.27 17.71 17.31
CA THR A 154 7.25 18.81 17.56
C THR A 154 7.16 19.94 16.51
N GLU A 155 6.79 19.63 15.27
CA GLU A 155 6.58 20.63 14.22
C GLU A 155 5.30 21.43 14.50
N VAL A 156 4.20 20.76 14.82
CA VAL A 156 2.92 21.39 15.22
C VAL A 156 3.08 22.28 16.45
N LEU A 157 3.90 21.89 17.44
CA LEU A 157 4.17 22.73 18.61
C LEU A 157 4.93 24.02 18.23
N LYS A 158 5.95 23.93 17.36
CA LYS A 158 6.68 25.11 16.88
C LYS A 158 5.77 26.04 16.05
N GLU A 159 4.93 25.49 15.18
CA GLU A 159 3.92 26.30 14.46
C GLU A 159 2.94 26.96 15.42
N ARG A 160 2.54 26.25 16.49
CA ARG A 160 1.64 26.80 17.51
C ARG A 160 2.27 27.97 18.27
N GLU A 161 3.54 27.90 18.62
CA GLU A 161 4.30 29.01 19.20
C GLU A 161 4.33 30.21 18.25
N ALA A 162 4.59 30.01 16.95
CA ALA A 162 4.56 31.06 15.95
C ALA A 162 3.15 31.69 15.78
N GLN A 163 2.08 30.89 15.85
CA GLN A 163 0.69 31.40 15.86
C GLN A 163 0.40 32.24 17.11
N ILE A 164 0.89 31.84 18.29
CA ILE A 164 0.71 32.58 19.55
C ILE A 164 1.45 33.92 19.50
N GLU A 165 2.68 33.92 19.00
CA GLU A 165 3.50 35.12 18.77
C GLU A 165 2.81 36.09 17.80
N LEU A 166 2.37 35.60 16.64
CA LEU A 166 1.60 36.40 15.66
C LEU A 166 0.32 36.98 16.29
N LYS A 167 -0.43 36.17 17.03
CA LYS A 167 -1.65 36.62 17.74
C LYS A 167 -1.32 37.61 18.87
N ARG A 168 -0.11 37.61 19.44
CA ARG A 168 0.34 38.63 20.40
C ARG A 168 0.59 39.96 19.67
N ARG A 169 1.37 39.94 18.59
CA ARG A 169 1.68 41.12 17.76
C ARG A 169 0.43 41.79 17.19
N ILE A 170 -0.54 41.01 16.71
CA ILE A 170 -1.83 41.55 16.23
C ILE A 170 -2.59 42.28 17.36
N ARG A 171 -2.58 41.73 18.59
CA ARG A 171 -3.21 42.37 19.76
C ARG A 171 -2.43 43.60 20.26
N GLU A 172 -1.12 43.64 20.07
CA GLU A 172 -0.30 44.82 20.38
C GLU A 172 -0.61 45.93 19.38
N ALA A 173 -0.57 45.63 18.07
CA ALA A 173 -0.93 46.57 17.02
C ALA A 173 -2.38 47.09 17.12
N SER A 174 -3.36 46.22 17.44
CA SER A 174 -4.76 46.66 17.61
C SER A 174 -4.92 47.62 18.78
N ARG A 175 -4.22 47.39 19.90
CA ARG A 175 -4.20 48.31 21.05
C ARG A 175 -3.59 49.67 20.71
N ASP A 176 -2.60 49.71 19.83
CA ASP A 176 -1.99 50.98 19.42
C ASP A 176 -2.93 51.77 18.49
N VAL A 177 -3.61 51.10 17.56
CA VAL A 177 -4.70 51.71 16.76
C VAL A 177 -5.86 52.18 17.66
N GLU A 178 -6.25 51.39 18.67
CA GLU A 178 -7.27 51.80 19.65
C GLU A 178 -6.85 53.07 20.41
N LYS A 179 -5.58 53.20 20.82
CA LYS A 179 -5.06 54.44 21.45
C LYS A 179 -5.14 55.64 20.52
N GLU A 180 -4.76 55.49 19.25
CA GLU A 180 -4.85 56.55 18.24
C GLU A 180 -6.30 56.99 18.01
N VAL A 181 -7.22 56.04 17.83
CA VAL A 181 -8.66 56.31 17.71
C VAL A 181 -9.17 57.06 18.94
N MET A 182 -8.85 56.60 20.15
CA MET A 182 -9.23 57.27 21.39
C MET A 182 -8.63 58.68 21.52
N ALA A 183 -7.41 58.92 21.02
CA ALA A 183 -6.81 60.25 20.98
C ALA A 183 -7.54 61.17 19.98
N THR A 184 -7.90 60.68 18.79
CA THR A 184 -8.68 61.47 17.83
C THR A 184 -10.10 61.78 18.33
N MET A 185 -10.74 60.87 19.07
CA MET A 185 -12.04 61.12 19.71
C MET A 185 -11.92 62.22 20.76
N LYS A 186 -10.98 62.10 21.71
CA LYS A 186 -10.71 63.15 22.71
C LYS A 186 -10.45 64.50 22.06
N HIS A 187 -9.65 64.54 20.98
CA HIS A 187 -9.37 65.79 20.28
C HIS A 187 -10.61 66.39 19.60
N ARG A 188 -11.52 65.57 19.05
CA ARG A 188 -12.81 66.02 18.52
C ARG A 188 -13.72 66.55 19.62
N ASP A 189 -13.77 65.89 20.77
CA ASP A 189 -14.56 66.33 21.93
C ASP A 189 -14.03 67.67 22.49
N GLU A 190 -12.71 67.83 22.58
CA GLU A 190 -12.05 69.10 22.92
C GLU A 190 -12.38 70.21 21.91
N GLN A 191 -12.35 69.93 20.61
CA GLN A 191 -12.73 70.89 19.56
C GLN A 191 -14.22 71.27 19.67
N ALA A 192 -15.11 70.29 19.89
CA ALA A 192 -16.53 70.53 20.06
C ALA A 192 -16.80 71.39 21.30
N LEU A 193 -16.12 71.11 22.43
CA LEU A 193 -16.21 71.91 23.64
C LEU A 193 -15.73 73.36 23.41
N ARG A 194 -14.62 73.57 22.68
CA ARG A 194 -14.16 74.91 22.29
C ARG A 194 -15.20 75.64 21.44
N GLN A 195 -15.80 74.98 20.45
CA GLN A 195 -16.85 75.59 19.63
C GLN A 195 -18.11 75.94 20.42
N VAL A 196 -18.50 75.14 21.42
CA VAL A 196 -19.61 75.47 22.34
C VAL A 196 -19.25 76.71 23.18
N MET A 197 -18.05 76.73 23.76
CA MET A 197 -17.55 77.87 24.54
C MET A 197 -17.50 79.17 23.71
N GLU A 198 -17.04 79.12 22.46
CA GLU A 198 -17.04 80.27 21.54
C GLU A 198 -18.45 80.73 21.18
N LYS A 199 -19.38 79.80 20.91
CA LYS A 199 -20.79 80.13 20.62
C LYS A 199 -21.46 80.80 21.82
N ASP A 200 -21.21 80.32 23.04
CA ASP A 200 -21.77 80.93 24.24
C ASP A 200 -21.09 82.26 24.59
N GLN A 201 -19.80 82.44 24.28
CA GLN A 201 -19.17 83.77 24.34
C GLN A 201 -19.80 84.75 23.35
N LYS A 202 -20.05 84.34 22.10
CA LYS A 202 -20.74 85.17 21.09
C LYS A 202 -22.15 85.55 21.54
N LYS A 203 -22.99 84.59 21.94
CA LYS A 203 -24.33 84.87 22.51
C LYS A 203 -24.27 85.87 23.68
N ARG A 204 -23.28 85.76 24.58
CA ARG A 204 -23.08 86.71 25.70
C ARG A 204 -22.66 88.10 25.22
N GLN A 205 -21.88 88.21 24.14
CA GLN A 205 -21.55 89.50 23.52
C GLN A 205 -22.78 90.09 22.82
N ASP A 206 -23.48 89.32 22.01
CA ASP A 206 -24.71 89.73 21.31
C ASP A 206 -25.75 90.22 22.30
N SER A 207 -26.01 89.46 23.38
CA SER A 207 -26.93 89.86 24.46
C SER A 207 -26.52 91.19 25.11
N LYS A 208 -25.23 91.45 25.31
CA LYS A 208 -24.74 92.73 25.84
C LYS A 208 -24.96 93.88 24.85
N VAL A 209 -24.84 93.63 23.54
CA VAL A 209 -25.14 94.63 22.50
C VAL A 209 -26.64 94.92 22.46
N THR A 210 -27.50 93.90 22.48
CA THR A 210 -28.96 94.06 22.53
C THR A 210 -29.40 94.84 23.76
N VAL A 211 -28.88 94.52 24.96
CA VAL A 211 -29.19 95.25 26.20
C VAL A 211 -28.77 96.72 26.11
N LYS A 212 -27.60 97.03 25.51
CA LYS A 212 -27.17 98.42 25.29
C LYS A 212 -28.11 99.16 24.33
N GLY A 213 -28.52 98.53 23.23
CA GLY A 213 -29.46 99.11 22.27
C GLY A 213 -30.84 99.39 22.87
N LEU A 214 -31.37 98.44 23.65
CA LEU A 214 -32.64 98.63 24.38
C LEU A 214 -32.54 99.79 25.39
N LEU A 215 -31.40 99.93 26.10
CA LEU A 215 -31.19 101.04 27.03
C LEU A 215 -31.14 102.40 26.30
N GLN A 216 -30.56 102.46 25.10
CA GLN A 216 -30.58 103.66 24.27
C GLN A 216 -32.01 104.01 23.82
N GLN A 217 -32.79 103.03 23.36
CA GLN A 217 -34.20 103.23 22.98
C GLN A 217 -35.08 103.71 24.16
N ILE A 218 -34.84 103.21 25.38
CA ILE A 218 -35.55 103.68 26.57
C ILE A 218 -35.25 105.17 26.81
N ASN A 219 -33.97 105.57 26.77
CA ASN A 219 -33.56 106.96 26.97
C ASN A 219 -34.13 107.89 25.86
N GLU A 220 -34.15 107.45 24.61
CA GLU A 220 -34.75 108.19 23.49
C GLU A 220 -36.26 108.41 23.70
N HIS A 221 -36.98 107.38 24.15
CA HIS A 221 -38.41 107.45 24.42
C HIS A 221 -38.75 108.26 25.68
N GLU A 222 -37.89 108.26 26.71
CA GLU A 222 -38.00 109.16 27.86
C GLU A 222 -37.81 110.63 27.43
N LEU A 223 -36.79 110.92 26.60
CA LEU A 223 -36.57 112.26 26.05
C LEU A 223 -37.76 112.72 25.18
N ALA A 224 -38.32 111.84 24.35
CA ALA A 224 -39.51 112.13 23.55
C ALA A 224 -40.73 112.49 24.44
N LYS A 225 -40.96 111.75 25.52
CA LYS A 225 -42.01 112.06 26.51
C LYS A 225 -41.77 113.36 27.27
N GLU A 226 -40.52 113.76 27.48
CA GLU A 226 -40.22 115.08 28.06
C GLU A 226 -40.50 116.22 27.08
N LEU A 227 -40.32 116.01 25.78
CA LEU A 227 -40.67 116.97 24.74
C LEU A 227 -42.20 117.11 24.59
N GLU A 228 -42.92 115.99 24.50
CA GLU A 228 -44.40 115.94 24.48
C GLU A 228 -45.01 116.74 25.64
N LYS A 229 -44.56 116.48 26.89
CA LYS A 229 -44.97 117.24 28.09
C LYS A 229 -44.62 118.74 28.07
N ARG A 230 -43.71 119.20 27.21
CA ARG A 230 -43.42 120.63 27.01
C ARG A 230 -44.34 121.23 25.95
N GLU A 231 -44.75 120.46 24.96
CA GLU A 231 -45.72 120.87 23.95
C GLU A 231 -47.13 120.93 24.54
N ASP A 232 -47.57 119.93 25.32
CA ASP A 232 -48.82 119.94 26.09
C ASP A 232 -49.01 121.22 26.92
N LYS A 233 -47.93 121.71 27.54
CA LYS A 233 -47.95 122.95 28.35
C LYS A 233 -48.17 124.20 27.49
N ARG A 234 -47.52 124.26 26.33
CA ARG A 234 -47.69 125.36 25.36
C ARG A 234 -49.10 125.36 24.78
N GLU A 235 -49.62 124.19 24.41
CA GLU A 235 -51.00 124.05 23.94
C GLU A 235 -52.01 124.44 25.03
N GLY A 236 -51.79 124.03 26.28
CA GLY A 236 -52.59 124.44 27.43
C GLY A 236 -52.55 125.95 27.73
N GLU A 237 -51.46 126.65 27.40
CA GLU A 237 -51.37 128.11 27.47
C GLU A 237 -52.14 128.78 26.32
N VAL A 238 -52.00 128.28 25.08
CA VAL A 238 -52.74 128.75 23.91
C VAL A 238 -54.26 128.57 24.09
N LEU A 239 -54.70 127.42 24.62
CA LEU A 239 -56.12 127.14 24.88
C LEU A 239 -56.75 128.09 25.91
N LYS A 240 -55.98 128.52 26.93
CA LYS A 240 -56.46 129.54 27.89
C LYS A 240 -56.70 130.88 27.19
N HIS A 241 -55.74 131.32 26.38
CA HIS A 241 -55.86 132.58 25.64
C HIS A 241 -57.00 132.54 24.62
N LEU A 242 -57.19 131.41 23.93
CA LEU A 242 -58.30 131.22 23.00
C LEU A 242 -59.67 131.25 23.69
N LYS A 243 -59.76 130.74 24.93
CA LYS A 243 -60.97 130.80 25.74
C LYS A 243 -61.32 132.24 26.16
N GLU A 244 -60.33 133.03 26.57
CA GLU A 244 -60.54 134.44 26.92
C GLU A 244 -61.09 135.26 25.74
N LEU A 245 -60.65 134.95 24.52
CA LEU A 245 -61.19 135.55 23.29
C LEU A 245 -62.61 135.07 22.97
N PHE A 246 -62.90 133.78 23.20
CA PHE A 246 -64.25 133.23 22.99
C PHE A 246 -65.28 133.85 23.94
N ASP A 247 -64.94 134.01 25.23
CA ASP A 247 -65.81 134.62 26.23
C ASP A 247 -66.12 136.10 25.89
N GLN A 248 -65.18 136.81 25.23
CA GLN A 248 -65.41 138.16 24.68
C GLN A 248 -66.35 138.16 23.46
N GLU A 249 -66.23 137.17 22.55
CA GLU A 249 -67.15 137.05 21.41
C GLU A 249 -68.58 136.69 21.82
N GLU A 250 -68.78 135.82 22.81
CA GLU A 250 -70.11 135.43 23.31
C GLU A 250 -70.89 136.65 23.85
N ALA A 251 -70.22 137.53 24.60
CA ALA A 251 -70.82 138.78 25.07
C ALA A 251 -71.35 139.65 23.91
N MET A 252 -70.56 139.79 22.83
CA MET A 252 -70.95 140.53 21.61
C MET A 252 -72.05 139.82 20.79
N LYS A 253 -72.22 138.49 20.94
CA LYS A 253 -73.26 137.70 20.25
C LYS A 253 -74.61 137.75 20.97
N GLU A 254 -74.63 137.74 22.31
CA GLU A 254 -75.88 137.86 23.06
C GLU A 254 -76.55 139.23 22.89
N GLU A 255 -75.76 140.31 22.79
CA GLU A 255 -76.28 141.65 22.47
C GLU A 255 -77.06 141.65 21.13
N LYS A 256 -76.54 140.97 20.10
CA LYS A 256 -77.20 140.80 18.79
C LYS A 256 -78.37 139.80 18.80
N ARG A 257 -78.34 138.79 19.67
CA ARG A 257 -79.44 137.82 19.80
C ARG A 257 -80.72 138.44 20.36
N LEU A 258 -80.60 139.39 21.28
CA LEU A 258 -81.73 140.15 21.80
C LEU A 258 -82.48 140.92 20.71
N GLU A 259 -81.76 141.45 19.72
CA GLU A 259 -82.37 142.07 18.53
C GLU A 259 -83.05 141.03 17.62
N ALA A 260 -82.36 139.91 17.32
CA ALA A 260 -82.87 138.88 16.40
C ALA A 260 -84.14 138.17 16.92
N LYS A 261 -84.27 137.97 18.24
CA LYS A 261 -85.43 137.28 18.85
C LYS A 261 -86.75 138.03 18.65
N ARG A 262 -86.71 139.36 18.49
CA ARG A 262 -87.87 140.19 18.12
C ARG A 262 -88.40 139.93 16.70
N ASN A 263 -87.57 139.37 15.81
CA ASN A 263 -87.92 139.15 14.41
C ASN A 263 -88.44 137.74 14.14
N MET A 264 -87.81 136.70 14.70
CA MET A 264 -88.10 135.30 14.31
C MET A 264 -89.49 134.78 14.75
N MET A 265 -90.09 135.38 15.79
CA MET A 265 -91.43 135.00 16.27
C MET A 265 -92.54 135.20 15.23
N LYS A 266 -92.26 135.93 14.13
CA LYS A 266 -93.19 136.16 13.02
C LYS A 266 -93.28 135.01 12.01
N SER A 267 -92.37 134.03 12.01
CA SER A 267 -92.18 133.10 10.88
C SER A 267 -92.52 131.62 11.15
N HIS A 268 -92.64 131.18 12.41
CA HIS A 268 -92.72 129.75 12.73
C HIS A 268 -94.07 129.08 12.37
N ASN A 269 -95.15 129.85 12.24
CA ASN A 269 -96.53 129.34 12.21
C ASN A 269 -96.96 128.64 10.90
N GLU A 270 -96.03 128.29 9.99
CA GLU A 270 -96.34 127.95 8.59
C GLU A 270 -96.08 126.47 8.16
N LEU A 271 -95.38 125.62 8.94
CA LEU A 271 -94.66 124.45 8.35
C LEU A 271 -95.09 123.01 8.74
N MET A 272 -96.07 122.79 9.63
CA MET A 272 -96.22 121.51 10.37
C MET A 272 -97.02 120.34 9.70
N ALA A 273 -97.11 120.21 8.37
CA ALA A 273 -98.19 119.44 7.72
C ALA A 273 -97.92 118.01 7.13
N ASP A 274 -96.69 117.56 6.87
CA ASP A 274 -96.43 116.63 5.70
C ASP A 274 -95.90 115.17 5.92
N LYS A 275 -96.12 114.45 7.06
CA LYS A 275 -95.19 113.35 7.51
C LYS A 275 -95.41 111.83 7.15
N ASP A 276 -95.44 110.90 8.12
CA ASP A 276 -94.93 109.49 8.01
C ASP A 276 -95.85 108.41 7.38
N MET A 277 -95.27 107.36 6.73
CA MET A 277 -96.03 106.31 5.99
C MET A 277 -95.46 104.85 5.85
N PHE A 278 -94.20 104.51 6.20
CA PHE A 278 -93.36 103.79 5.20
C PHE A 278 -92.58 102.47 5.56
N ARG A 279 -93.05 101.48 6.36
CA ARG A 279 -92.25 100.23 6.68
C ARG A 279 -93.05 98.92 6.97
N ALA A 280 -92.56 97.74 6.53
CA ALA A 280 -92.99 96.38 6.96
C ALA A 280 -92.07 95.20 6.48
N ALA A 281 -92.21 94.00 7.11
CA ALA A 281 -91.86 92.61 6.66
C ALA A 281 -90.40 92.15 6.35
N GLU A 282 -90.06 90.87 6.62
CA GLU A 282 -88.77 90.21 6.22
C GLU A 282 -88.69 88.64 6.18
N THR A 283 -88.78 87.90 7.31
CA THR A 283 -87.92 86.69 7.58
C THR A 283 -88.49 85.25 7.39
N GLN A 284 -87.68 84.29 6.86
CA GLN A 284 -87.81 82.80 6.99
C GLN A 284 -86.52 82.06 6.50
N LYS A 285 -86.16 80.80 6.95
CA LYS A 285 -85.24 79.89 6.17
C LYS A 285 -84.93 78.39 6.50
N HIS A 286 -84.64 77.95 7.74
CA HIS A 286 -83.23 77.59 8.04
C HIS A 286 -82.78 76.13 8.43
N GLU A 287 -83.51 75.02 8.15
CA GLU A 287 -83.49 73.81 9.03
C GLU A 287 -82.91 72.44 8.51
N ILE A 288 -81.97 72.32 7.56
CA ILE A 288 -81.83 71.06 6.73
C ILE A 288 -80.62 70.06 6.98
N GLU A 289 -79.57 70.32 7.77
CA GLU A 289 -78.24 69.68 7.49
C GLU A 289 -77.75 68.38 8.24
N ASP A 290 -78.41 67.81 9.25
CA ASP A 290 -77.71 66.98 10.29
C ASP A 290 -77.55 65.42 10.15
N GLU A 291 -78.17 64.69 9.21
CA GLU A 291 -78.45 63.23 9.40
C GLU A 291 -77.37 62.15 9.04
N LYS A 292 -76.14 62.46 8.59
CA LYS A 292 -75.34 61.49 7.76
C LYS A 292 -74.31 60.52 8.41
N SER A 293 -73.99 60.57 9.71
CA SER A 293 -72.67 60.05 10.19
C SER A 293 -72.54 58.65 10.86
N GLN A 294 -73.60 57.82 11.03
CA GLN A 294 -73.53 56.68 11.99
C GLN A 294 -73.13 55.26 11.49
N MET A 295 -72.98 54.99 10.18
CA MET A 295 -73.03 53.58 9.67
C MET A 295 -71.72 52.76 9.64
N PHE A 296 -70.52 53.34 9.77
CA PHE A 296 -69.26 52.65 9.37
C PHE A 296 -68.57 51.73 10.42
N ALA A 297 -68.97 51.72 11.69
CA ALA A 297 -68.11 51.18 12.76
C ALA A 297 -68.17 49.66 13.03
N LYS A 298 -69.23 48.93 12.64
CA LYS A 298 -69.54 47.60 13.21
C LYS A 298 -68.93 46.36 12.50
N ALA A 299 -68.22 46.51 11.39
CA ALA A 299 -67.89 45.37 10.50
C ALA A 299 -66.53 44.65 10.75
N LYS A 300 -65.53 45.26 11.38
CA LYS A 300 -64.12 44.79 11.27
C LYS A 300 -63.64 43.74 12.30
N LEU A 301 -64.38 43.43 13.36
CA LEU A 301 -63.84 42.69 14.53
C LEU A 301 -64.02 41.15 14.53
N LYS A 302 -64.83 40.57 13.64
CA LYS A 302 -65.25 39.15 13.76
C LYS A 302 -64.38 38.12 13.01
N MET A 303 -63.48 38.55 12.11
CA MET A 303 -62.79 37.66 11.17
C MET A 303 -61.52 36.96 11.69
N MET A 304 -60.94 37.40 12.83
CA MET A 304 -59.52 37.12 13.15
C MET A 304 -59.26 35.87 14.00
N LYS A 305 -60.28 35.27 14.64
CA LYS A 305 -60.07 34.19 15.65
C LYS A 305 -60.03 32.75 15.10
N LEU A 306 -60.53 32.47 13.89
CA LEU A 306 -60.73 31.10 13.39
C LEU A 306 -59.56 30.46 12.62
N ARG A 307 -58.37 31.09 12.57
CA ARG A 307 -57.23 30.59 11.77
C ARG A 307 -56.08 29.94 12.54
N LYS A 308 -56.06 29.96 13.87
CA LYS A 308 -54.90 29.50 14.68
C LYS A 308 -54.94 28.06 15.20
N GLU A 309 -56.05 27.34 15.08
CA GLU A 309 -56.24 26.04 15.76
C GLU A 309 -56.03 24.80 14.86
N LYS A 310 -55.82 24.98 13.55
CA LYS A 310 -55.82 23.85 12.58
C LYS A 310 -54.45 23.40 12.03
N GLU A 311 -53.35 23.87 12.63
CA GLU A 311 -52.00 23.65 12.09
C GLU A 311 -51.10 22.77 12.98
N ALA A 312 -51.44 22.59 14.26
CA ALA A 312 -50.63 21.86 15.24
C ALA A 312 -50.71 20.32 15.14
N GLU A 313 -51.64 19.77 14.36
CA GLU A 313 -51.97 18.33 14.39
C GLU A 313 -51.19 17.49 13.36
N ARG A 314 -50.48 18.12 12.40
CA ARG A 314 -49.77 17.43 11.30
C ARG A 314 -48.31 17.03 11.55
N LEU A 315 -47.82 17.11 12.79
CA LEU A 315 -46.40 16.85 13.14
C LEU A 315 -46.14 15.52 13.89
N ARG A 316 -47.00 14.50 13.68
CA ARG A 316 -46.94 13.22 14.43
C ARG A 316 -46.69 11.93 13.63
N GLU A 317 -46.37 11.98 12.33
CA GLU A 317 -46.31 10.76 11.48
C GLU A 317 -44.93 10.27 11.02
N VAL A 318 -43.82 11.02 11.16
CA VAL A 318 -42.68 10.86 10.22
C VAL A 318 -41.42 10.15 10.76
N GLN A 319 -41.29 9.84 12.06
CA GLN A 319 -40.05 9.25 12.59
C GLN A 319 -40.22 7.95 13.43
N LYS A 320 -39.51 6.90 12.98
CA LYS A 320 -38.89 5.81 13.78
C LYS A 320 -39.77 4.65 14.29
N ALA A 321 -40.45 3.97 13.37
CA ALA A 321 -40.82 2.55 13.53
C ALA A 321 -40.59 1.80 12.19
N LYS A 322 -39.40 1.95 11.60
CA LYS A 322 -39.08 1.50 10.23
C LYS A 322 -38.00 0.41 10.13
N ASP A 323 -37.53 -0.11 11.27
CA ASP A 323 -36.31 -0.95 11.35
C ASP A 323 -36.56 -2.35 11.97
N GLU A 324 -37.80 -2.88 11.94
CA GLU A 324 -38.11 -4.25 12.40
C GLU A 324 -38.73 -5.16 11.33
N THR A 325 -38.58 -4.77 10.06
CA THR A 325 -38.52 -5.74 8.96
C THR A 325 -37.08 -6.18 8.73
N ILE A 326 -36.88 -7.43 8.27
CA ILE A 326 -35.61 -7.95 7.71
C ILE A 326 -34.58 -8.42 8.76
N ALA A 327 -35.00 -9.33 9.64
CA ALA A 327 -34.11 -10.36 10.21
C ALA A 327 -34.74 -11.77 10.10
N ARG A 328 -35.47 -12.04 9.01
CA ARG A 328 -35.92 -13.39 8.65
C ARG A 328 -34.75 -14.24 8.15
N LEU A 329 -33.91 -14.71 9.07
CA LEU A 329 -33.20 -15.97 8.88
C LEU A 329 -34.06 -17.05 9.53
N ALA A 330 -34.85 -17.75 8.73
CA ALA A 330 -34.44 -19.07 8.25
C ALA A 330 -34.34 -20.03 9.45
N ALA A 331 -35.43 -20.57 9.96
CA ALA A 331 -36.25 -21.55 9.24
C ALA A 331 -35.38 -22.60 8.53
N HIS A 332 -34.64 -23.39 9.32
CA HIS A 332 -34.05 -24.64 8.85
C HIS A 332 -34.10 -25.77 9.90
N GLN A 333 -35.24 -26.46 9.89
CA GLN A 333 -35.39 -27.92 10.01
C GLN A 333 -35.05 -28.65 11.34
N GLN A 334 -36.10 -29.28 11.85
CA GLN A 334 -36.16 -30.45 12.75
C GLN A 334 -35.52 -31.73 12.14
N LYS A 335 -35.55 -32.82 12.94
CA LYS A 335 -35.42 -34.28 12.65
C LYS A 335 -34.00 -34.88 12.82
N GLU A 336 -33.78 -36.14 13.28
CA GLU A 336 -34.58 -37.27 13.86
C GLU A 336 -33.58 -38.22 14.61
N GLN A 337 -33.84 -38.87 15.76
CA GLN A 337 -34.60 -40.13 16.12
C GLN A 337 -34.02 -41.45 15.56
N ASP A 338 -34.01 -42.65 16.20
CA ASP A 338 -34.19 -43.25 17.57
C ASP A 338 -33.69 -44.75 17.50
N ASN A 339 -33.51 -45.59 18.59
CA ASN A 339 -33.52 -47.10 18.45
C ASN A 339 -33.42 -48.10 19.68
N ASP A 340 -33.96 -49.34 19.47
CA ASP A 340 -33.50 -50.76 19.80
C ASP A 340 -34.47 -51.81 20.47
N GLU A 341 -34.22 -53.14 20.24
CA GLU A 341 -35.16 -54.33 20.28
C GLU A 341 -34.68 -55.62 21.05
N GLU A 342 -35.50 -56.72 21.21
CA GLU A 342 -35.02 -58.12 21.50
C GLU A 342 -36.04 -59.35 21.41
N LEU A 343 -35.52 -60.60 21.15
CA LEU A 343 -35.98 -62.01 21.49
C LEU A 343 -36.91 -62.96 20.62
N ILE A 344 -36.44 -64.23 20.33
CA ILE A 344 -37.16 -65.44 19.75
C ILE A 344 -36.45 -66.80 20.10
N ILE A 345 -37.11 -67.92 20.56
CA ILE A 345 -36.49 -69.29 20.78
C ILE A 345 -37.44 -70.59 20.71
N LYS A 346 -37.02 -71.69 19.97
CA LYS A 346 -37.20 -73.21 20.07
C LYS A 346 -38.44 -74.11 19.69
N ALA A 347 -38.15 -75.32 19.10
CA ALA A 347 -38.90 -76.63 19.11
C ALA A 347 -38.15 -77.85 18.41
N ILE A 348 -38.13 -79.12 18.91
CA ILE A 348 -37.63 -80.44 18.29
C ILE A 348 -38.14 -81.74 19.04
N GLU A 349 -38.44 -82.90 18.39
CA GLU A 349 -38.21 -84.35 18.83
C GLU A 349 -38.86 -85.47 17.92
N GLU A 350 -38.26 -86.70 17.77
CA GLU A 350 -38.86 -88.07 17.42
C GLU A 350 -37.90 -89.07 16.65
N LYS A 351 -37.66 -90.34 17.11
CA LYS A 351 -37.05 -91.51 16.36
C LYS A 351 -36.94 -92.86 17.14
N ASP A 352 -37.22 -94.07 16.55
CA ASP A 352 -36.48 -95.40 16.70
C ASP A 352 -37.24 -96.76 16.39
N SER A 353 -36.46 -97.85 16.10
CA SER A 353 -36.71 -99.35 16.19
C SER A 353 -36.94 -100.27 14.92
N ARG A 354 -36.15 -101.37 14.77
CA ARG A 354 -36.37 -102.68 14.00
C ARG A 354 -35.07 -103.50 13.68
N GLU A 355 -34.94 -104.81 14.03
CA GLU A 355 -33.90 -105.75 13.47
C GLU A 355 -34.12 -107.25 13.84
N ALA A 356 -33.52 -108.25 13.12
CA ALA A 356 -33.87 -109.70 13.31
C ALA A 356 -32.89 -110.88 12.94
N ARG A 357 -32.92 -111.47 11.72
CA ARG A 357 -33.36 -112.91 11.56
C ARG A 357 -32.45 -114.02 10.92
N GLN A 358 -31.12 -113.92 10.84
CA GLN A 358 -30.37 -114.32 9.62
C GLN A 358 -29.46 -115.62 9.56
N GLN A 359 -29.62 -116.70 10.35
CA GLN A 359 -28.42 -117.50 10.76
C GLN A 359 -28.04 -118.92 10.19
N ARG A 360 -28.83 -119.70 9.42
CA ARG A 360 -28.59 -121.19 9.33
C ARG A 360 -27.72 -121.82 8.21
N GLU A 361 -27.39 -121.17 7.09
CA GLU A 361 -26.69 -121.81 5.93
C GLU A 361 -25.17 -122.07 6.11
N LYS A 362 -24.71 -122.50 7.30
CA LYS A 362 -23.33 -122.26 7.76
C LYS A 362 -22.44 -123.49 7.97
N GLU A 363 -22.90 -124.71 7.68
CA GLU A 363 -22.31 -125.92 8.28
C GLU A 363 -21.53 -126.81 7.29
N GLU A 364 -22.13 -127.26 6.17
CA GLU A 364 -21.48 -128.21 5.25
C GLU A 364 -20.28 -127.64 4.46
N LYS A 365 -20.19 -126.31 4.35
CA LYS A 365 -19.02 -125.60 3.80
C LYS A 365 -17.71 -125.83 4.60
N ARG A 366 -17.77 -126.50 5.77
CA ARG A 366 -16.65 -126.59 6.71
C ARG A 366 -15.62 -127.67 6.40
N GLU A 367 -15.99 -128.83 5.85
CA GLU A 367 -15.07 -130.00 5.86
C GLU A 367 -14.10 -130.04 4.67
N ALA A 368 -14.57 -129.82 3.44
CA ALA A 368 -13.68 -129.65 2.28
C ALA A 368 -12.73 -128.45 2.44
N MET A 369 -13.11 -127.49 3.30
CA MET A 369 -12.24 -126.41 3.76
C MET A 369 -10.96 -126.95 4.42
N LEU A 370 -11.05 -127.98 5.28
CA LEU A 370 -10.00 -128.38 6.22
C LEU A 370 -8.72 -128.95 5.57
N GLN A 371 -8.83 -129.65 4.44
CA GLN A 371 -7.64 -130.21 3.77
C GLN A 371 -6.95 -129.18 2.86
N SER A 372 -7.72 -128.34 2.15
CA SER A 372 -7.18 -127.14 1.48
C SER A 372 -6.46 -126.23 2.48
N ILE A 373 -7.07 -126.03 3.66
CA ILE A 373 -6.47 -125.34 4.80
C ILE A 373 -5.12 -125.95 5.23
N ALA A 374 -4.90 -127.26 5.13
CA ALA A 374 -3.66 -127.90 5.58
C ALA A 374 -2.46 -127.59 4.67
N ALA A 375 -2.59 -127.78 3.34
CA ALA A 375 -1.51 -127.43 2.40
C ALA A 375 -1.32 -125.91 2.30
N HIS A 376 -2.41 -125.15 2.41
CA HIS A 376 -2.36 -123.70 2.58
C HIS A 376 -1.62 -123.30 3.86
N ARG A 377 -1.78 -124.01 4.99
CA ARG A 377 -1.09 -123.69 6.26
C ARG A 377 0.43 -123.77 6.15
N GLU A 378 1.00 -124.72 5.41
CA GLU A 378 2.48 -124.87 5.33
C GLU A 378 3.11 -123.88 4.37
N THR A 379 2.49 -123.68 3.19
CA THR A 379 2.90 -122.62 2.26
C THR A 379 2.70 -121.23 2.88
N THR A 380 1.61 -121.02 3.63
CA THR A 380 1.41 -119.81 4.46
C THR A 380 2.48 -119.69 5.53
N ARG A 381 2.90 -120.78 6.20
CA ARG A 381 3.96 -120.73 7.23
C ARG A 381 5.28 -120.21 6.64
N GLN A 382 5.74 -120.79 5.53
CA GLN A 382 6.98 -120.35 4.87
C GLN A 382 6.87 -118.93 4.29
N GLN A 383 5.74 -118.58 3.68
CA GLN A 383 5.50 -117.20 3.24
C GLN A 383 5.43 -116.22 4.42
N HIS A 384 4.86 -116.62 5.56
CA HIS A 384 4.77 -115.80 6.76
C HIS A 384 6.14 -115.66 7.44
N GLU A 385 7.01 -116.67 7.39
CA GLU A 385 8.40 -116.57 7.85
C GLU A 385 9.21 -115.62 6.96
N GLY A 386 9.11 -115.76 5.63
CA GLY A 386 9.73 -114.83 4.67
C GLY A 386 9.24 -113.39 4.84
N ARG A 387 7.91 -113.20 4.89
CA ARG A 387 7.29 -111.89 5.17
C ARG A 387 7.72 -111.35 6.54
N ALA A 388 7.80 -112.16 7.59
CA ALA A 388 8.25 -111.71 8.90
C ALA A 388 9.73 -111.28 8.91
N MET A 389 10.59 -111.87 8.07
CA MET A 389 11.98 -111.42 7.92
C MET A 389 12.07 -110.13 7.11
N GLU A 390 11.30 -109.99 6.03
CA GLU A 390 11.15 -108.72 5.31
C GLU A 390 10.55 -107.61 6.18
N GLU A 391 9.54 -107.93 7.01
CA GLU A 391 8.91 -107.00 7.95
C GLU A 391 9.89 -106.54 9.02
N LYS A 392 10.76 -107.42 9.53
CA LYS A 392 11.85 -107.04 10.43
C LYS A 392 12.85 -106.10 9.76
N GLN A 393 13.23 -106.36 8.51
CA GLN A 393 14.10 -105.46 7.74
C GLN A 393 13.42 -104.10 7.49
N LYS A 394 12.19 -104.09 6.96
CA LYS A 394 11.38 -102.89 6.75
C LYS A 394 11.14 -102.11 8.06
N ALA A 395 11.00 -102.80 9.20
CA ALA A 395 10.87 -102.16 10.51
C ALA A 395 12.19 -101.54 11.00
N LEU A 396 13.35 -102.18 10.75
CA LEU A 396 14.67 -101.61 11.02
C LEU A 396 14.94 -100.39 10.14
N ASP A 397 14.65 -100.47 8.84
CA ASP A 397 14.80 -99.37 7.89
C ASP A 397 13.87 -98.20 8.24
N LEU A 398 12.61 -98.48 8.59
CA LEU A 398 11.66 -97.48 9.08
C LEU A 398 12.13 -96.84 10.39
N LEU A 399 12.75 -97.60 11.30
CA LEU A 399 13.30 -97.09 12.56
C LEU A 399 14.54 -96.22 12.32
N ASN A 400 15.40 -96.57 11.36
CA ASN A 400 16.54 -95.76 10.96
C ASN A 400 16.08 -94.48 10.25
N ALA A 401 15.14 -94.56 9.31
CA ALA A 401 14.53 -93.41 8.65
C ALA A 401 13.84 -92.45 9.65
N LYS A 402 13.18 -92.98 10.70
CA LYS A 402 12.65 -92.17 11.81
C LYS A 402 13.76 -91.45 12.58
N LYS A 403 14.83 -92.15 12.98
CA LYS A 403 15.99 -91.53 13.66
C LYS A 403 16.65 -90.43 12.83
N GLU A 404 16.77 -90.63 11.51
CA GLU A 404 17.31 -89.63 10.60
C GLU A 404 16.37 -88.44 10.44
N ALA A 405 15.06 -88.68 10.28
CA ALA A 405 14.05 -87.63 10.24
C ALA A 405 14.01 -86.79 11.53
N ASP A 406 14.09 -87.44 12.70
CA ASP A 406 14.16 -86.78 14.01
C ASP A 406 15.44 -85.95 14.15
N ARG A 407 16.58 -86.47 13.69
CA ARG A 407 17.84 -85.72 13.66
C ARG A 407 17.73 -84.47 12.77
N ILE A 408 17.26 -84.63 11.53
CA ILE A 408 17.06 -83.52 10.58
C ILE A 408 16.07 -82.49 11.15
N PHE A 409 15.00 -82.95 11.79
CA PHE A 409 14.03 -82.08 12.46
C PHE A 409 14.70 -81.28 13.58
N MET A 410 15.48 -81.93 14.45
CA MET A 410 16.18 -81.25 15.55
C MET A 410 17.25 -80.27 15.06
N GLU A 411 17.99 -80.60 14.01
CA GLU A 411 18.92 -79.67 13.34
C GLU A 411 18.17 -78.48 12.73
N LYS A 412 17.03 -78.71 12.05
CA LYS A 412 16.16 -77.66 11.51
C LYS A 412 15.56 -76.75 12.60
N GLN A 413 15.17 -77.30 13.76
CA GLN A 413 14.71 -76.51 14.91
C GLN A 413 15.83 -75.67 15.53
N ARG A 414 17.06 -76.20 15.62
CA ARG A 414 18.24 -75.44 16.06
C ARG A 414 18.54 -74.27 15.11
N LEU A 415 18.58 -74.53 13.80
CA LEU A 415 18.77 -73.51 12.78
C LEU A 415 17.66 -72.45 12.80
N LYS A 416 16.39 -72.84 12.99
CA LYS A 416 15.28 -71.88 13.14
C LYS A 416 15.47 -70.97 14.36
N LYS A 417 15.87 -71.53 15.51
CA LYS A 417 16.17 -70.75 16.73
C LYS A 417 17.37 -69.81 16.55
N GLN A 418 18.41 -70.24 15.82
CA GLN A 418 19.56 -69.39 15.48
C GLN A 418 19.13 -68.22 14.60
N ARG A 419 18.41 -68.48 13.49
CA ARG A 419 17.88 -67.42 12.61
C ARG A 419 17.01 -66.42 13.38
N MET A 420 16.05 -66.89 14.19
CA MET A 420 15.22 -65.99 15.01
C MET A 420 16.04 -65.11 15.98
N LYS A 421 17.18 -65.61 16.48
CA LYS A 421 18.11 -64.84 17.32
C LYS A 421 18.90 -63.82 16.50
N GLU A 422 19.37 -64.19 15.31
CA GLU A 422 20.08 -63.32 14.36
C GLU A 422 19.16 -62.20 13.85
N ASP A 423 17.94 -62.54 13.43
CA ASP A 423 16.89 -61.59 13.03
C ASP A 423 16.58 -60.60 14.17
N GLY A 424 16.42 -61.11 15.41
CA GLY A 424 16.24 -60.28 16.59
C GLY A 424 17.40 -59.33 16.87
N GLN A 425 18.65 -59.78 16.66
CA GLN A 425 19.84 -58.93 16.78
C GLN A 425 19.92 -57.86 15.67
N ILE A 426 19.50 -58.19 14.44
CA ILE A 426 19.43 -57.23 13.33
C ILE A 426 18.39 -56.15 13.64
N ILE A 427 17.19 -56.54 14.06
CA ILE A 427 16.11 -55.62 14.46
C ILE A 427 16.57 -54.73 15.63
N GLN A 428 17.23 -55.29 16.65
CA GLN A 428 17.78 -54.51 17.76
C GLN A 428 18.81 -53.47 17.30
N LYS A 429 19.72 -53.83 16.39
CA LYS A 429 20.69 -52.89 15.80
C LYS A 429 20.01 -51.77 15.03
N ILE A 430 18.96 -52.08 14.26
CA ILE A 430 18.17 -51.08 13.53
C ILE A 430 17.51 -50.10 14.51
N TYR A 431 16.89 -50.58 15.59
CA TYR A 431 16.30 -49.70 16.59
C TYR A 431 17.32 -48.82 17.31
N VAL A 432 18.49 -49.37 17.71
CA VAL A 432 19.57 -48.58 18.30
C VAL A 432 20.07 -47.49 17.34
N HIS A 433 20.21 -47.81 16.05
CA HIS A 433 20.57 -46.84 15.02
C HIS A 433 19.51 -45.74 14.86
N GLN A 434 18.22 -46.09 14.73
CA GLN A 434 17.12 -45.13 14.65
C GLN A 434 17.01 -44.24 15.89
N MET A 435 17.27 -44.78 17.09
CA MET A 435 17.33 -44.00 18.33
C MET A 435 18.49 -42.98 18.30
N ALA A 436 19.68 -43.40 17.86
CA ALA A 436 20.83 -42.51 17.71
C ALA A 436 20.58 -41.41 16.66
N GLU A 437 20.01 -41.74 15.50
CA GLU A 437 19.61 -40.77 14.47
C GLU A 437 18.55 -39.78 14.97
N LYS A 438 17.59 -40.24 15.79
CA LYS A 438 16.57 -39.36 16.38
C LYS A 438 17.21 -38.40 17.39
N GLN A 439 18.10 -38.89 18.25
CA GLN A 439 18.84 -38.05 19.21
C GLN A 439 19.75 -37.05 18.51
N ALA A 440 20.47 -37.47 17.45
CA ALA A 440 21.31 -36.58 16.66
C ALA A 440 20.50 -35.45 16.01
N ARG A 441 19.34 -35.77 15.42
CA ARG A 441 18.41 -34.76 14.85
C ARG A 441 17.86 -33.82 15.92
N GLU A 442 17.51 -34.31 17.10
CA GLU A 442 17.03 -33.46 18.20
C GLU A 442 18.14 -32.51 18.71
N GLN A 443 19.39 -32.97 18.77
CA GLN A 443 20.54 -32.14 19.10
C GLN A 443 20.86 -31.10 18.02
N GLN A 444 20.70 -31.44 16.73
CA GLN A 444 20.79 -30.49 15.63
C GLN A 444 19.71 -29.42 15.75
N LEU A 445 18.43 -29.81 15.85
CA LEU A 445 17.32 -28.85 16.01
C LEU A 445 17.50 -27.91 17.22
N LYS A 446 18.07 -28.41 18.33
CA LYS A 446 18.41 -27.57 19.49
C LYS A 446 19.53 -26.57 19.22
N LYS A 447 20.55 -26.93 18.44
CA LYS A 447 21.60 -26.02 17.99
C LYS A 447 21.06 -25.02 16.97
N ASP A 448 20.32 -25.48 15.97
CA ASP A 448 19.69 -24.64 14.95
C ASP A 448 18.77 -23.59 15.59
N LEU A 449 18.03 -23.97 16.63
CA LEU A 449 17.20 -23.04 17.41
C LEU A 449 18.05 -22.02 18.20
N GLN A 450 19.12 -22.44 18.86
CA GLN A 450 20.04 -21.53 19.57
C GLN A 450 20.77 -20.57 18.62
N GLU A 451 21.17 -21.05 17.43
CA GLU A 451 21.76 -20.24 16.37
C GLU A 451 20.74 -19.26 15.79
N PHE A 452 19.48 -19.69 15.59
CA PHE A 452 18.38 -18.82 15.19
C PHE A 452 18.07 -17.75 16.25
N GLU A 453 17.98 -18.10 17.53
CA GLU A 453 17.77 -17.15 18.63
C GLU A 453 18.91 -16.15 18.75
N SER A 454 20.16 -16.61 18.62
CA SER A 454 21.37 -15.77 18.64
C SER A 454 21.43 -14.81 17.45
N THR A 455 21.20 -15.31 16.22
CA THR A 455 21.22 -14.48 15.00
C THR A 455 20.05 -13.50 14.95
N ASN A 456 18.85 -13.90 15.39
CA ASN A 456 17.71 -13.01 15.53
C ASN A 456 17.95 -11.95 16.62
N GLY A 457 18.55 -12.31 17.75
CA GLY A 457 18.95 -11.35 18.80
C GLY A 457 19.98 -10.33 18.31
N GLN A 458 20.96 -10.77 17.50
CA GLN A 458 21.93 -9.89 16.85
C GLN A 458 21.24 -8.94 15.85
N LEU A 459 20.39 -9.46 14.96
CA LEU A 459 19.63 -8.67 14.00
C LEU A 459 18.80 -7.57 14.69
N VAL A 460 18.06 -7.94 15.74
CA VAL A 460 17.26 -7.01 16.54
C VAL A 460 18.13 -5.93 17.21
N ALA A 461 19.33 -6.28 17.70
CA ALA A 461 20.27 -5.31 18.26
C ALA A 461 20.86 -4.37 17.17
N GLU A 462 21.09 -4.88 15.96
CA GLU A 462 21.53 -4.05 14.83
C GLU A 462 20.43 -3.10 14.35
N GLU A 463 19.17 -3.55 14.30
CA GLU A 463 18.01 -2.73 13.97
C GLU A 463 17.80 -1.60 15.00
N GLU A 464 17.87 -1.89 16.31
CA GLU A 464 17.78 -0.82 17.32
C GLU A 464 18.98 0.13 17.23
N ARG A 465 20.20 -0.35 16.96
CA ARG A 465 21.36 0.52 16.73
C ARG A 465 21.15 1.47 15.55
N GLN A 466 20.60 0.97 14.44
CA GLN A 466 20.24 1.79 13.27
C GLN A 466 19.15 2.82 13.62
N PHE A 467 18.11 2.39 14.35
CA PHE A 467 17.06 3.29 14.83
C PHE A 467 17.60 4.38 15.76
N GLN A 468 18.48 4.05 16.70
CA GLN A 468 19.07 5.01 17.63
C GLN A 468 19.97 6.03 16.94
N GLN A 469 20.71 5.64 15.90
CA GLN A 469 21.48 6.58 15.07
C GLN A 469 20.55 7.56 14.35
N TYR A 470 19.58 7.03 13.60
CA TYR A 470 18.57 7.81 12.88
C TYR A 470 17.76 8.75 13.80
N ALA A 471 17.38 8.27 14.99
CA ALA A 471 16.65 9.07 15.97
C ALA A 471 17.51 10.20 16.57
N LYS A 472 18.82 9.98 16.79
CA LYS A 472 19.76 11.02 17.23
C LYS A 472 19.91 12.12 16.18
N ASP A 473 20.14 11.74 14.92
CA ASP A 473 20.26 12.69 13.81
C ASP A 473 19.00 13.56 13.66
N LEU A 474 17.82 12.96 13.82
CA LEU A 474 16.53 13.69 13.79
C LEU A 474 16.26 14.52 15.04
N ILE A 475 16.72 14.10 16.22
CA ILE A 475 16.68 14.91 17.45
C ILE A 475 17.59 16.12 17.31
N ASP A 476 18.80 15.96 16.75
CA ASP A 476 19.78 17.03 16.65
C ASP A 476 19.42 18.04 15.55
N THR A 477 18.94 17.57 14.39
CA THR A 477 18.33 18.48 13.39
C THR A 477 17.10 19.21 13.93
N ALA A 478 16.26 18.57 14.77
CA ALA A 478 15.15 19.25 15.43
C ALA A 478 15.61 20.33 16.44
N LYS A 479 16.67 20.06 17.22
CA LYS A 479 17.30 21.08 18.11
C LYS A 479 17.85 22.25 17.31
N VAL A 480 18.59 22.00 16.23
CA VAL A 480 19.13 23.05 15.34
C VAL A 480 18.01 23.88 14.72
N ALA A 481 16.88 23.24 14.37
CA ALA A 481 15.68 23.92 13.93
C ALA A 481 14.92 24.66 15.05
N GLY A 482 15.42 24.71 16.29
CA GLY A 482 14.79 25.37 17.43
C GLY A 482 13.47 24.74 17.86
N ARG A 483 13.31 23.41 17.69
CA ARG A 483 12.12 22.65 18.10
C ARG A 483 12.36 21.98 19.45
N THR A 484 11.32 21.87 20.27
CA THR A 484 11.41 21.22 21.59
C THR A 484 11.59 19.70 21.46
N PRO A 485 12.74 19.12 21.87
CA PRO A 485 13.08 17.73 21.53
C PRO A 485 12.47 16.68 22.50
N CYS A 486 11.74 17.08 23.53
CA CYS A 486 11.32 16.19 24.63
C CYS A 486 10.43 15.01 24.16
N LEU A 487 9.57 15.24 23.16
CA LEU A 487 8.70 14.21 22.58
C LEU A 487 9.51 13.18 21.77
N LEU A 488 10.47 13.65 20.98
CA LEU A 488 11.39 12.81 20.23
C LEU A 488 12.29 11.98 21.17
N GLN A 489 12.81 12.58 22.23
CA GLN A 489 13.59 11.87 23.26
C GLN A 489 12.76 10.80 23.98
N LYS A 490 11.48 11.08 24.25
CA LYS A 490 10.56 10.08 24.83
C LYS A 490 10.31 8.91 23.87
N ALA A 491 10.09 9.20 22.58
CA ALA A 491 9.86 8.17 21.56
C ALA A 491 11.12 7.39 21.16
N ALA A 492 12.31 8.00 21.27
CA ALA A 492 13.59 7.34 21.04
C ALA A 492 14.03 6.43 22.20
N ARG A 493 13.42 6.55 23.40
CA ARG A 493 13.87 5.80 24.57
C ARG A 493 13.79 4.28 24.35
N GLU A 494 14.87 3.59 24.68
CA GLU A 494 14.96 2.13 24.64
C GLU A 494 14.10 1.48 25.75
N GLY A 495 13.54 0.30 25.46
CA GLY A 495 12.88 -0.56 26.47
C GLY A 495 11.43 -0.22 26.86
N ILE A 496 11.00 -0.81 27.98
CA ILE A 496 9.61 -0.80 28.46
C ILE A 496 9.17 0.63 28.79
N GLY A 497 8.03 1.06 28.23
CA GLY A 497 7.50 2.43 28.37
C GLY A 497 8.01 3.45 27.34
N GLY A 498 8.99 3.09 26.50
CA GLY A 498 9.45 3.92 25.37
C GLY A 498 8.64 3.80 24.08
N GLY A 499 7.78 2.77 23.98
CA GLY A 499 6.90 2.52 22.85
C GLY A 499 7.54 1.72 21.71
N LEU A 500 6.91 0.59 21.35
CA LEU A 500 7.09 -0.21 20.12
C LEU A 500 8.52 -0.69 19.78
N GLY A 501 9.51 -0.47 20.65
CA GLY A 501 10.88 -0.95 20.50
C GLY A 501 11.04 -2.45 20.82
N PRO A 502 12.21 -3.04 20.49
CA PRO A 502 12.45 -4.46 20.66
C PRO A 502 12.52 -4.91 22.12
N ILE A 503 12.18 -6.18 22.33
CA ILE A 503 11.95 -6.77 23.64
C ILE A 503 13.21 -7.52 24.10
N PHE A 504 14.09 -6.83 24.81
CA PHE A 504 15.16 -7.50 25.55
C PHE A 504 14.55 -8.24 26.75
N GLY A 505 14.49 -9.58 26.69
CA GLY A 505 13.97 -10.42 27.79
C GLY A 505 12.57 -11.01 27.62
N GLY A 506 12.05 -11.13 26.39
CA GLY A 506 10.97 -12.07 26.05
C GLY A 506 9.52 -11.70 26.43
N VAL A 507 9.28 -10.72 27.31
CA VAL A 507 7.91 -10.26 27.64
C VAL A 507 7.75 -8.77 27.37
N ARG A 508 6.98 -8.43 26.34
CA ARG A 508 6.34 -7.11 26.22
C ARG A 508 5.11 -7.13 27.12
N PRO A 509 5.01 -6.28 28.15
CA PRO A 509 3.75 -6.07 28.84
C PRO A 509 2.77 -5.53 27.79
N SER A 510 1.78 -6.33 27.40
CA SER A 510 0.63 -5.82 26.69
C SER A 510 -0.12 -4.92 27.65
N TYR A 511 -0.44 -3.70 27.23
CA TYR A 511 -1.27 -2.77 28.00
C TYR A 511 -2.75 -3.20 28.00
N LEU A 512 -3.04 -4.51 28.07
CA LEU A 512 -4.38 -5.02 28.39
C LEU A 512 -4.59 -4.89 29.90
N VAL A 513 -4.80 -3.64 30.32
CA VAL A 513 -5.57 -3.37 31.54
C VAL A 513 -6.99 -3.89 31.25
N LYS A 514 -7.54 -4.74 32.13
CA LYS A 514 -8.92 -5.25 32.00
C LYS A 514 -9.98 -4.26 32.52
N ASP A 515 -9.53 -3.15 33.10
CA ASP A 515 -10.32 -2.16 33.82
C ASP A 515 -10.18 -0.77 33.17
N ASP A 516 -11.25 0.03 33.23
CA ASP A 516 -11.39 1.32 32.51
C ASP A 516 -10.43 2.44 32.96
N THR A 517 -9.61 2.20 34.00
CA THR A 517 -8.78 3.23 34.65
C THR A 517 -7.42 3.44 33.99
N GLY A 518 -6.94 2.50 33.16
CA GLY A 518 -5.70 2.64 32.38
C GLY A 518 -4.39 2.71 33.18
N VAL A 519 -4.41 2.49 34.50
CA VAL A 519 -3.21 2.51 35.35
C VAL A 519 -2.54 1.14 35.34
N GLN A 520 -1.22 1.12 35.20
CA GLN A 520 -0.41 -0.10 35.29
C GLN A 520 -0.46 -0.69 36.70
N MET A 521 -0.99 -1.91 36.85
CA MET A 521 -0.80 -2.70 38.07
C MET A 521 0.70 -3.02 38.23
N PRO A 522 1.34 -2.67 39.36
CA PRO A 522 2.69 -3.14 39.66
C PRO A 522 2.67 -4.67 39.75
N SER A 523 3.67 -5.33 39.15
CA SER A 523 3.84 -6.77 39.31
C SER A 523 4.34 -7.08 40.72
N TYR A 524 3.42 -7.20 41.68
CA TYR A 524 3.68 -7.62 43.05
C TYR A 524 4.02 -9.12 43.15
N VAL A 525 5.09 -9.52 42.45
CA VAL A 525 5.88 -10.69 42.78
C VAL A 525 6.85 -10.26 43.89
N GLY A 526 6.31 -10.08 45.10
CA GLY A 526 7.13 -9.93 46.30
C GLY A 526 7.63 -11.28 46.78
N ALA A 527 8.59 -11.29 47.71
CA ALA A 527 9.09 -12.54 48.32
C ALA A 527 7.94 -13.40 48.85
N ALA A 528 6.99 -12.82 49.61
CA ALA A 528 5.80 -13.52 50.09
C ALA A 528 4.93 -14.14 48.96
N SER A 529 4.88 -13.52 47.78
CA SER A 529 4.16 -14.07 46.61
C SER A 529 4.90 -15.28 46.03
N GLN A 530 6.24 -15.29 46.07
CA GLN A 530 7.07 -16.42 45.68
C GLN A 530 7.03 -17.53 46.74
N ASP A 531 7.12 -17.21 48.03
CA ASP A 531 7.00 -18.17 49.13
C ASP A 531 5.66 -18.92 49.07
N ILE A 532 4.56 -18.21 48.85
CA ILE A 532 3.23 -18.83 48.66
C ILE A 532 3.18 -19.69 47.39
N ARG A 533 3.91 -19.30 46.34
CA ARG A 533 3.99 -20.08 45.10
C ARG A 533 4.82 -21.35 45.29
N GLU A 534 5.99 -21.27 45.92
CA GLU A 534 6.85 -22.42 46.24
C GLU A 534 6.18 -23.38 47.24
N LEU A 535 5.40 -22.87 48.21
CA LEU A 535 4.53 -23.68 49.08
C LEU A 535 3.41 -24.43 48.33
N ASN A 536 3.06 -24.01 47.10
CA ASN A 536 2.02 -24.63 46.27
C ASN A 536 2.58 -25.34 45.01
N GLU A 537 3.81 -25.07 44.58
CA GLU A 537 4.50 -25.77 43.50
C GLU A 537 5.04 -27.12 44.00
N VAL A 538 4.19 -28.13 43.88
CA VAL A 538 4.48 -29.47 44.42
C VAL A 538 5.49 -30.21 43.52
N THR A 539 6.74 -30.30 43.99
CA THR A 539 7.81 -31.10 43.37
C THR A 539 7.59 -32.63 43.49
N ASP A 540 6.71 -33.07 44.39
CA ASP A 540 6.40 -34.48 44.67
C ASP A 540 4.94 -34.84 44.33
N ILE A 541 4.76 -35.57 43.22
CA ILE A 541 3.47 -36.02 42.68
C ILE A 541 2.60 -36.73 43.73
N GLN A 542 3.20 -37.41 44.73
CA GLN A 542 2.44 -38.12 45.77
C GLN A 542 1.73 -37.16 46.73
N LYS A 543 2.33 -36.01 47.04
CA LYS A 543 1.68 -34.96 47.86
C LYS A 543 0.56 -34.25 47.09
N ALA A 544 0.74 -34.04 45.79
CA ALA A 544 -0.30 -33.46 44.93
C ALA A 544 -1.54 -34.37 44.85
N LYS A 545 -1.33 -35.69 44.68
CA LYS A 545 -2.41 -36.70 44.69
C LYS A 545 -3.20 -36.69 46.00
N LYS A 546 -2.51 -36.72 47.15
CA LYS A 546 -3.17 -36.63 48.48
C LYS A 546 -4.00 -35.36 48.65
N ARG A 547 -3.49 -34.20 48.22
CA ARG A 547 -4.21 -32.91 48.32
C ARG A 547 -5.45 -32.86 47.41
N LEU A 548 -5.44 -33.60 46.30
CA LEU A 548 -6.57 -33.78 45.39
C LEU A 548 -7.52 -34.92 45.81
N GLY A 549 -7.35 -35.50 47.00
CA GLY A 549 -8.22 -36.56 47.53
C GLY A 549 -7.93 -37.97 47.00
N PHE A 550 -6.87 -38.17 46.21
CA PHE A 550 -6.46 -39.50 45.78
C PHE A 550 -5.65 -40.19 46.88
N THR A 551 -6.31 -41.07 47.63
CA THR A 551 -5.70 -41.93 48.66
C THR A 551 -5.54 -43.37 48.15
N TRP A 552 -4.50 -43.60 47.36
CA TRP A 552 -4.00 -44.93 46.96
C TRP A 552 -2.46 -44.89 46.93
#